data_AF-A0A3Q9G885-F1
#
_entry.id   AF-A0A3Q9G885-F1
#
_cell.length_a   1.000
_cell.length_b   1.000
_cell.length_c   1.000
_cell.angle_alpha   90.00
_cell.angle_beta   90.00
_cell.angle_gamma   90.00
#
_symmetry.space_group_name_H-M   'P 1'
#
loop_
_entity.id
_entity.type
_entity.pdbx_description
1 polymer ?
#
loop_
_entity_poly.entity_id
_entity_poly.type
_entity_poly.pdbx_seq_one_letter_code
_entity_poly.pdbx_strand_id
1 'polypeptide(L)' 'MSLFIRTVKTASGATAVQIVYSHRQGHRELKQVGSAHTDEELALLKAKARLEGSAEGLGDI' A
#
# COMPACT_ATOMS: atom_id res chain seq x y z
N MET A 1 8.03 13.11 -3.52
CA MET A 1 7.22 11.90 -3.64
C MET A 1 6.54 11.67 -2.31
N SER A 2 5.23 11.42 -2.27
CA SER A 2 4.54 11.09 -1.02
C SER A 2 4.02 9.66 -1.08
N LEU A 3 4.34 8.89 -0.06
CA LEU A 3 3.87 7.53 0.14
C LEU A 3 2.66 7.55 1.07
N PHE A 4 1.54 6.98 0.64
CA PHE A 4 0.34 6.86 1.46
C PHE A 4 -0.15 5.42 1.46
N ILE A 5 -0.24 4.80 2.63
CA ILE A 5 -0.81 3.46 2.79
C ILE A 5 -2.29 3.63 3.15
N ARG A 6 -3.17 3.04 2.35
CA ARG A 6 -4.61 3.03 2.64
C ARG A 6 -5.12 1.61 2.84
N THR A 7 -6.11 1.48 3.71
CA THR A 7 -6.82 0.23 3.95
C THR A 7 -8.27 0.37 3.53
N VAL A 8 -8.79 -0.60 2.78
CA VAL A 8 -10.15 -0.59 2.25
C VAL A 8 -10.86 -1.87 2.68
N LYS A 9 -12.05 -1.74 3.29
CA LYS A 9 -12.89 -2.90 3.61
C LYS A 9 -13.53 -3.41 2.33
N THR A 10 -13.33 -4.68 2.01
CA THR A 10 -13.89 -5.34 0.84
C THR A 10 -15.26 -5.93 1.16
N ALA A 11 -16.07 -6.18 0.12
CA ALA A 11 -17.41 -6.76 0.28
C ALA A 11 -17.40 -8.14 0.95
N SER A 12 -16.30 -8.90 0.81
CA SER A 12 -16.12 -10.22 1.41
C SER A 12 -15.70 -10.19 2.89
N GLY A 13 -15.62 -9.00 3.51
CA GLY A 13 -15.18 -8.84 4.90
C GLY A 13 -13.66 -8.78 5.09
N ALA A 14 -12.87 -8.85 4.01
CA ALA A 14 -11.43 -8.67 4.09
C ALA A 14 -11.04 -7.19 4.13
N THR A 15 -9.84 -6.88 4.61
CA THR A 15 -9.24 -5.56 4.55
C THR A 15 -8.10 -5.56 3.53
N ALA A 16 -8.33 -4.92 2.39
CA ALA A 16 -7.31 -4.72 1.37
C ALA A 16 -6.34 -3.61 1.79
N VAL A 17 -5.04 -3.87 1.68
CA VAL A 17 -3.96 -2.89 1.91
C VAL A 17 -3.39 -2.46 0.58
N GLN A 18 -3.36 -1.15 0.36
CA GLN A 18 -2.89 -0.54 -0.88
C GLN A 18 -1.87 0.55 -0.56
N ILE A 19 -0.87 0.64 -1.42
CA ILE A 19 0.13 1.70 -1.43
C ILE A 19 -0.26 2.69 -2.53
N VAL A 20 -0.24 3.97 -2.21
CA VAL A 20 -0.42 5.08 -3.15
C VAL A 20 0.88 5.88 -3.18
N TYR A 21 1.49 5.95 -4.35
CA TYR A 21 2.61 6.83 -4.63
C TYR A 21 2.09 8.06 -5.35
N SER A 22 2.48 9.25 -4.90
CA SER A 22 2.18 10.50 -5.61
C SER A 22 3.48 11.25 -5.92
N HIS A 23 3.66 11.52 -7.21
CA HIS A 23 4.80 12.23 -7.76
C HIS A 23 4.44 13.70 -7.97
N ARG A 24 5.45 14.58 -7.91
CA ARG A 24 5.25 16.03 -8.12
C ARG A 24 4.75 16.37 -9.53
N GLN A 25 4.96 15.49 -10.50
CA GLN A 25 4.46 15.65 -11.87
C GLN A 25 3.00 15.21 -12.05
N GLY A 26 2.26 14.96 -10.95
CA GLY A 26 0.84 14.61 -11.00
C GLY A 26 0.55 13.12 -11.22
N HIS A 27 1.57 12.30 -11.47
CA HIS A 27 1.40 10.85 -11.54
C HIS A 27 1.08 10.27 -10.16
N ARG A 28 -0.02 9.51 -10.08
CA ARG A 28 -0.42 8.76 -8.89
C ARG A 28 -0.44 7.30 -9.26
N GLU A 29 0.43 6.53 -8.63
CA GLU A 29 0.47 5.09 -8.81
C GLU A 29 -0.19 4.40 -7.62
N LEU A 30 -1.03 3.42 -7.91
CA LEU A 30 -1.71 2.61 -6.91
C LEU A 30 -1.24 1.17 -7.04
N LYS A 31 -0.65 0.65 -5.97
CA LYS A 31 -0.21 -0.73 -5.88
C LYS A 31 -1.01 -1.47 -4.81
N GLN A 32 -1.59 -2.61 -5.19
CA GLN A 32 -2.26 -3.50 -4.25
C GLN A 32 -1.22 -4.46 -3.63
N VAL A 33 -1.13 -4.47 -2.30
CA VAL A 33 -0.19 -5.35 -1.57
C VAL A 33 -0.85 -6.68 -1.24
N GLY A 34 -2.13 -6.67 -0.88
CA GLY A 34 -2.91 -7.85 -0.54
C GLY A 34 -4.18 -7.52 0.24
N SER A 35 -4.92 -8.54 0.66
CA SER A 35 -6.10 -8.44 1.52
C SER A 35 -5.98 -9.36 2.72
N ALA A 36 -6.24 -8.83 3.91
CA ALA A 36 -6.21 -9.55 5.18
C ALA A 36 -7.62 -9.91 5.63
N HIS A 37 -7.82 -11.13 6.11
CA HIS A 37 -9.07 -11.57 6.70
C HIS A 37 -9.03 -11.49 8.23
N THR A 38 -7.83 -11.42 8.83
CA THR A 38 -7.60 -11.21 10.26
C THR A 38 -6.77 -9.96 10.57
N ASP A 39 -6.78 -9.52 11.82
CA ASP A 39 -5.98 -8.37 12.26
C ASP A 39 -4.46 -8.66 12.22
N GLU A 40 -4.07 -9.92 12.45
CA GLU A 40 -2.67 -10.38 12.38
C GLU A 40 -2.13 -10.28 10.95
N GLU A 41 -2.91 -10.74 9.97
CA GLU A 41 -2.58 -10.58 8.55
C GLU A 41 -2.51 -9.11 8.15
N LEU A 42 -3.39 -8.26 8.70
CA LEU A 42 -3.41 -6.83 8.43
C LEU A 42 -2.13 -6.14 8.93
N ALA A 43 -1.65 -6.50 10.13
CA ALA A 43 -0.41 -5.97 10.67
C ALA A 43 0.80 -6.35 9.78
N LEU A 44 0.85 -7.61 9.32
CA LEU A 44 1.89 -8.10 8.43
C LEU A 44 1.87 -7.38 7.08
N LEU A 45 0.68 -7.21 6.48
CA LEU A 45 0.52 -6.50 5.21
C LEU A 45 0.87 -5.01 5.33
N LYS A 46 0.57 -4.35 6.45
CA LYS A 46 1.00 -2.96 6.70
C LYS A 46 2.51 -2.84 6.80
N ALA A 47 3.18 -3.77 7.49
CA ALA A 47 4.64 -3.80 7.58
C ALA A 47 5.28 -4.02 6.20
N LYS A 48 4.76 -4.99 5.43
CA LYS A 48 5.19 -5.23 4.05
C LYS A 48 4.96 -4.01 3.16
N ALA A 49 3.80 -3.37 3.25
CA ALA A 49 3.46 -2.19 2.45
C ALA A 49 4.43 -1.03 2.70
N ARG A 50 4.88 -0.86 3.96
CA ARG A 50 5.86 0.16 4.32
C ARG A 50 7.26 -0.17 3.79
N LEU A 51 7.65 -1.44 3.81
CA LEU A 51 8.91 -1.91 3.25
C LEU A 51 8.95 -1.71 1.72
N GLU A 52 7.94 -2.20 1.00
CA GLU A 52 7.87 -2.02 -0.47
C GLU A 52 7.76 -0.56 -0.86
N GLY A 53 6.95 0.23 -0.15
CA GLY A 53 6.82 1.66 -0.37
C GLY A 53 8.11 2.46 -0.19
N SER A 54 9.04 1.95 0.61
CA SER A 54 10.36 2.57 0.81
C SER A 54 11.38 2.14 -0.25
N ALA A 55 11.22 0.95 -0.84
CA ALA A 55 12.11 0.40 -1.85
C ALA A 55 11.80 0.94 -3.26
N GLU A 56 10.53 1.06 -3.63
CA GLU A 56 10.09 1.57 -4.93
C GLU A 56 10.29 3.09 -5.07
N GLY A 57 10.40 3.82 -3.95
CA GLY A 57 10.59 5.26 -3.95
C GLY A 57 11.93 5.78 -4.47
N LEU A 58 12.86 4.88 -4.80
CA LEU A 58 14.23 5.18 -5.25
C LEU A 58 14.50 4.81 -6.73
N GLY A 59 13.51 4.26 -7.44
CA GLY A 59 13.71 3.69 -8.78
C GLY A 59 13.65 4.67 -9.97
N ASP A 60 13.26 5.93 -9.76
CA ASP A 60 13.00 6.91 -10.84
C ASP A 60 14.07 8.03 -10.93
N ILE A 61 15.36 7.70 -10.76
CA ILE A 61 16.47 8.65 -11.00
C ILE A 61 17.20 8.38 -12.32
#